data_AF-A0A848D6C8-F1
#
_entry.id   AF-A0A848D6C8-F1
#
_cell.length_a   1.000
_cell.length_b   1.000
_cell.length_c   1.000
_cell.angle_alpha   90.00
_cell.angle_beta   90.00
_cell.angle_gamma   90.00
#
_symmetry.space_group_name_H-M   'P 1'
#
loop_
_entity.id
_entity.type
_entity.pdbx_description
1 polymer ?
#
loop_
_entity_poly.entity_id
_entity_poly.type
_entity_poly.pdbx_seq_one_letter_code
_entity_poly.pdbx_strand_id
1 'polypeptide(L)'
;MTRTAPHRRLVLRQLSHARQRLDLPDRKFTAQELRYLRSLPAVAAVSSGRIRYVEAFKRECVRKYRAGESPARIFRAAGLDSALIGYKRIERCIARWRNMDIRPTPEHEAEDNAYKKAVARWRQIFVAQLAHSVAADMTTGTAQAASAAESSRAAVARSSPMVSSPVSKSASSAAEHTVRPQAQRVRLSQPGEDLRDLLIAQQIRRIRELERTLERLRANCTCGAYR
;
A
#
# COMPACT_ATOMS: atom_id res chain seq x y z
N MET A 1 -1.05 -37.93 39.45
CA MET A 1 -1.06 -36.46 39.61
C MET A 1 0.27 -35.89 39.11
N THR A 2 0.38 -35.55 37.83
CA THR A 2 1.64 -35.19 37.16
C THR A 2 1.92 -33.67 37.24
N ARG A 3 2.80 -33.27 38.17
CA ARG A 3 3.34 -31.90 38.26
C ARG A 3 4.46 -31.68 37.24
N THR A 4 4.11 -31.46 35.97
CA THR A 4 5.09 -31.07 34.92
C THR A 4 4.68 -29.73 34.27
N ALA A 5 4.57 -28.69 35.09
CA ALA A 5 4.23 -27.32 34.64
C ALA A 5 5.36 -26.27 34.70
N PRO A 6 6.45 -26.39 35.50
CA PRO A 6 7.43 -25.29 35.59
C PRO A 6 8.38 -25.25 34.38
N HIS A 7 8.78 -26.42 33.86
CA HIS A 7 9.77 -26.50 32.78
C HIS A 7 9.20 -25.97 31.45
N ARG A 8 7.92 -26.23 31.15
CA ARG A 8 7.27 -25.72 29.92
C ARG A 8 7.18 -24.19 29.91
N ARG A 9 6.92 -23.56 31.07
CA ARG A 9 6.93 -22.09 31.21
C ARG A 9 8.34 -21.51 31.08
N LEU A 10 9.34 -22.18 31.65
CA LEU A 10 10.75 -21.80 31.51
C LEU A 10 11.22 -21.90 30.05
N VAL A 11 10.88 -22.99 29.35
CA VAL A 11 11.22 -23.19 27.93
C VAL A 11 10.50 -22.16 27.07
N LEU A 12 9.22 -21.86 27.30
CA LEU A 12 8.51 -20.80 26.57
C LEU A 12 9.11 -19.41 26.84
N ARG A 13 9.57 -19.14 28.07
CA ARG A 13 10.29 -17.91 28.42
C ARG A 13 11.67 -17.86 27.75
N GLN A 14 12.42 -18.95 27.74
CA GLN A 14 13.71 -19.02 27.06
C GLN A 14 13.58 -18.93 25.54
N LEU A 15 12.54 -19.51 24.94
CA LEU A 15 12.22 -19.35 23.52
C LEU A 15 11.73 -17.93 23.19
N SER A 16 11.02 -17.26 24.10
CA SER A 16 10.67 -15.85 23.95
C SER A 16 11.92 -14.95 24.00
N HIS A 17 12.88 -15.30 24.86
CA HIS A 17 14.14 -14.58 24.99
C HIS A 17 15.10 -14.88 23.83
N ALA A 18 15.12 -16.12 23.33
CA ALA A 18 15.87 -16.53 22.14
C ALA A 18 15.31 -15.89 20.86
N ARG A 19 13.98 -15.72 20.76
CA ARG A 19 13.34 -14.91 19.70
C ARG A 19 13.63 -13.41 19.81
N GLN A 20 13.93 -12.90 20.99
CA GLN A 20 14.37 -11.52 21.20
C GLN A 20 15.86 -11.33 20.87
N ARG A 21 16.66 -12.41 20.99
CA ARG A 21 18.12 -12.43 20.82
C ARG A 21 18.58 -12.71 19.38
N LEU A 22 17.64 -12.83 18.44
CA LEU A 22 17.91 -12.51 17.04
C LEU A 22 17.97 -10.98 16.91
N ASP A 23 18.97 -10.38 17.57
CA ASP A 23 19.46 -9.05 17.29
C ASP A 23 20.11 -9.10 15.91
N LEU A 24 19.29 -9.19 14.85
CA LEU A 24 19.76 -8.74 13.54
C LEU A 24 20.24 -7.30 13.76
N PRO A 25 21.45 -6.94 13.29
CA PRO A 25 21.98 -5.60 13.47
C PRO A 25 20.89 -4.60 13.07
N ASP A 26 20.56 -3.67 13.98
CA ASP A 26 19.51 -2.66 13.77
C ASP A 26 19.74 -2.09 12.36
N ARG A 27 18.84 -2.45 11.43
CA ARG A 27 18.95 -2.09 10.02
C ARG A 27 19.19 -0.58 9.96
N LYS A 28 20.35 -0.20 9.42
CA LYS A 28 20.65 1.22 9.24
C LYS A 28 19.70 1.79 8.19
N PHE A 29 19.13 2.95 8.49
CA PHE A 29 18.26 3.64 7.56
C PHE A 29 19.05 4.14 6.36
N THR A 30 18.49 4.00 5.17
CA THR A 30 19.05 4.59 3.95
C THR A 30 18.91 6.12 3.98
N ALA A 31 19.67 6.83 3.15
CA ALA A 31 19.55 8.29 3.05
C ALA A 31 18.11 8.74 2.69
N GLN A 32 17.42 7.96 1.84
CA GLN A 32 16.03 8.22 1.48
C GLN A 32 15.08 8.01 2.66
N GLU A 33 15.25 6.91 3.40
CA GLU A 33 14.45 6.63 4.62
C GLU A 33 14.69 7.71 5.67
N LEU A 34 15.93 8.15 5.87
CA LEU A 34 16.25 9.26 6.78
C LEU A 34 15.56 10.56 6.37
N ARG A 35 15.56 10.90 5.07
CA ARG A 35 14.86 12.08 4.55
C ARG A 35 13.36 11.99 4.80
N TYR A 36 12.77 10.83 4.54
CA TYR A 36 11.35 10.59 4.82
C TYR A 36 11.03 10.72 6.31
N LEU A 37 11.78 10.04 7.18
CA LEU A 37 11.56 10.08 8.63
C LEU A 37 11.72 11.50 9.21
N ARG A 38 12.64 12.31 8.68
CA ARG A 38 12.80 13.73 9.06
C ARG A 38 11.64 14.62 8.64
N SER A 39 10.89 14.24 7.61
CA SER A 39 9.71 14.99 7.18
C SER A 39 8.49 14.76 8.08
N LEU A 40 8.49 13.68 8.89
CA LEU A 40 7.34 13.30 9.69
C LEU A 40 7.21 14.18 10.95
N PRO A 41 6.00 14.70 11.24
CA PRO A 41 5.77 15.51 12.44
C PRO A 41 5.91 14.70 13.75
N ALA A 42 5.80 13.37 13.69
CA ALA A 42 5.95 12.49 14.85
C ALA A 42 7.41 12.34 15.33
N VAL A 43 8.36 12.77 14.50
CA VAL A 43 9.79 12.52 14.67
C VAL A 43 10.51 13.83 15.01
N ALA A 44 11.16 13.85 16.16
CA ALA A 44 11.95 14.99 16.62
C ALA A 44 13.36 14.99 16.00
N ALA A 45 14.00 13.82 15.91
CA ALA A 45 15.32 13.68 15.31
C ALA A 45 15.58 12.24 14.87
N VAL A 46 16.41 12.07 13.84
CA VAL A 46 16.76 10.75 13.29
C VAL A 46 18.25 10.65 13.03
N SER A 47 18.83 9.55 13.51
CA SER A 47 20.18 9.08 13.17
C SER A 47 20.09 7.75 12.43
N SER A 48 21.22 7.23 11.94
CA SER A 48 21.29 6.03 11.08
C SER A 48 20.60 4.79 11.68
N GLY A 49 20.55 4.63 13.01
CA GLY A 49 19.80 3.54 13.67
C GLY A 49 18.73 4.00 14.67
N ARG A 50 18.70 5.27 15.06
CA ARG A 50 17.89 5.76 16.19
C ARG A 50 16.89 6.84 15.77
N ILE A 51 15.64 6.69 16.22
CA ILE A 51 14.58 7.68 16.07
C ILE A 51 14.28 8.27 17.44
N ARG A 52 14.24 9.60 17.54
CA ARG A 52 13.71 10.35 18.68
C ARG A 52 12.32 10.84 18.31
N TYR A 53 11.34 10.55 19.16
CA TYR A 53 9.94 10.90 18.93
C TYR A 53 9.57 12.17 19.70
N VAL A 54 8.66 12.95 19.13
CA VAL A 54 8.07 14.11 19.79
C VAL A 54 7.23 13.66 20.98
N GLU A 55 7.26 14.38 22.10
CA GLU A 55 6.50 14.01 23.31
C GLU A 55 4.99 14.00 23.08
N ALA A 56 4.46 14.97 22.34
CA ALA A 56 3.05 15.02 21.93
C ALA A 56 2.60 13.73 21.21
N PHE A 57 3.43 13.20 20.30
CA PHE A 57 3.14 11.93 19.63
C PHE A 57 3.12 10.75 20.63
N LYS A 58 4.05 10.70 21.59
CA LYS A 58 4.06 9.63 22.61
C LYS A 58 2.79 9.67 23.45
N ARG A 59 2.35 10.86 23.89
CA ARG A 59 1.10 11.03 24.65
C ARG A 59 -0.11 10.58 23.84
N GLU A 60 -0.21 11.00 22.58
CA GLU A 60 -1.28 10.53 21.67
C GLU A 60 -1.25 9.02 21.46
N CYS A 61 -0.06 8.45 21.29
CA CYS A 61 0.13 7.02 21.11
C CYS A 61 -0.36 6.23 22.33
N VAL A 62 0.02 6.64 23.54
CA VAL A 62 -0.44 6.02 24.79
C VAL A 62 -1.94 6.17 24.96
N ARG A 63 -2.52 7.34 24.64
CA ARG A 63 -3.97 7.58 24.71
C ARG A 63 -4.75 6.62 23.81
N LYS A 64 -4.34 6.47 22.54
CA LYS A 64 -4.95 5.56 21.58
C LYS A 64 -4.74 4.09 21.94
N TYR A 65 -3.56 3.74 22.43
CA TYR A 65 -3.26 2.39 22.88
C TYR A 65 -4.14 1.97 24.07
N ARG A 66 -4.35 2.87 25.03
CA ARG A 66 -5.27 2.65 26.17
C ARG A 66 -6.73 2.55 25.72
N ALA A 67 -7.11 3.21 24.63
CA ALA A 67 -8.40 3.03 23.98
C ALA A 67 -8.53 1.71 23.17
N GLY A 68 -7.49 0.86 23.14
CA GLY A 68 -7.52 -0.44 22.49
C GLY A 68 -7.05 -0.46 21.04
N GLU A 69 -6.54 0.66 20.50
CA GLU A 69 -5.99 0.66 19.15
C GLU A 69 -4.67 -0.13 19.07
N SER A 70 -4.51 -0.90 18.00
CA SER A 70 -3.27 -1.64 17.72
C SER A 70 -2.07 -0.69 17.57
N PRO A 71 -0.93 -0.96 18.25
CA PRO A 71 0.29 -0.18 18.09
C PRO A 71 0.72 0.04 16.65
N ALA A 72 0.67 -1.01 15.83
CA ALA A 72 1.06 -0.92 14.43
C ALA A 72 0.18 0.07 13.67
N ARG A 73 -1.13 0.11 13.98
CA ARG A 73 -2.09 1.04 13.36
C ARG A 73 -1.82 2.48 13.76
N ILE A 74 -1.53 2.72 15.05
CA ILE A 74 -1.21 4.06 15.57
C ILE A 74 0.04 4.63 14.88
N PHE A 75 1.11 3.83 14.81
CA PHE A 75 2.35 4.23 14.17
C PHE A 75 2.19 4.41 12.65
N ARG A 76 1.44 3.52 11.98
CA ARG A 76 1.11 3.68 10.55
C ARG A 76 0.36 4.98 10.26
N ALA A 77 -0.59 5.36 11.10
CA ALA A 77 -1.34 6.61 10.93
C ALA A 77 -0.46 7.88 11.07
N ALA A 78 0.72 7.74 11.67
CA ALA A 78 1.74 8.77 11.81
C ALA A 78 2.88 8.66 10.76
N GLY A 79 2.76 7.77 9.76
CA GLY A 79 3.77 7.54 8.73
C GLY A 79 4.92 6.61 9.15
N LEU A 80 4.84 5.99 10.32
CA LEU A 80 5.87 5.12 10.88
C LEU A 80 5.49 3.64 10.70
N ASP A 81 5.34 3.18 9.46
CA ASP A 81 4.86 1.82 9.21
C ASP A 81 5.83 0.75 9.72
N SER A 82 5.28 -0.40 10.13
CA SER A 82 6.06 -1.51 10.69
C SER A 82 7.06 -2.09 9.69
N ALA A 83 6.82 -1.95 8.38
CA ALA A 83 7.76 -2.34 7.33
C ALA A 83 9.00 -1.43 7.30
N LEU A 84 8.84 -0.14 7.60
CA LEU A 84 9.93 0.84 7.60
C LEU A 84 10.74 0.78 8.90
N ILE A 85 10.07 0.89 10.04
CA ILE A 85 10.73 1.01 11.34
C ILE A 85 10.88 -0.32 12.08
N GLY A 86 10.20 -1.39 11.64
CA GLY A 86 10.27 -2.70 12.26
C GLY A 86 9.28 -2.90 13.41
N TYR A 87 8.60 -4.05 13.40
CA TYR A 87 7.59 -4.41 14.40
C TYR A 87 8.15 -4.44 15.84
N LYS A 88 9.35 -5.01 16.03
CA LYS A 88 10.01 -5.05 17.35
C LYS A 88 10.34 -3.68 17.93
N ARG A 89 10.58 -2.68 17.08
CA ARG A 89 10.81 -1.30 17.56
C ARG A 89 9.52 -0.68 18.08
N ILE A 90 8.40 -0.94 17.42
CA ILE A 90 7.07 -0.51 17.87
C ILE A 90 6.73 -1.14 19.22
N GLU A 91 6.88 -2.46 19.35
CA GLU A 91 6.66 -3.19 20.62
C GLU A 91 7.48 -2.59 21.77
N ARG A 92 8.79 -2.39 21.55
CA ARG A 92 9.70 -1.80 22.54
C ARG A 92 9.29 -0.38 22.93
N CYS A 93 8.81 0.43 21.99
CA CYS A 93 8.33 1.78 22.29
C CYS A 93 7.08 1.73 23.18
N ILE A 94 6.09 0.91 22.84
CA ILE A 94 4.88 0.76 23.65
C ILE A 94 5.19 0.23 25.05
N ALA A 95 6.06 -0.78 25.17
CA ALA A 95 6.45 -1.32 26.47
C ALA A 95 7.06 -0.25 27.39
N ARG A 96 7.81 0.69 26.80
CA ARG A 96 8.41 1.83 27.52
C ARG A 96 7.39 2.93 27.84
N TRP A 97 6.44 3.20 26.95
CA TRP A 97 5.55 4.36 27.07
C TRP A 97 4.21 4.06 27.74
N ARG A 98 3.74 2.81 27.76
CA ARG A 98 2.40 2.45 28.26
C ARG A 98 2.09 2.95 29.68
N ASN A 99 3.13 3.07 30.50
CA ASN A 99 3.06 3.53 31.89
C ASN A 99 3.41 5.02 32.07
N MET A 100 3.59 5.77 30.98
CA MET A 100 3.80 7.21 31.06
C MET A 100 2.59 7.89 31.69
N ASP A 101 2.86 8.88 32.53
CA ASP A 101 1.85 9.84 32.94
C ASP A 101 1.53 10.74 31.74
N ILE A 102 0.27 10.71 31.32
CA ILE A 102 -0.23 11.49 30.19
C ILE A 102 -1.32 12.46 30.63
N ARG A 103 -1.35 12.82 31.92
CA ARG A 103 -2.27 13.84 32.43
C ARG A 103 -2.11 15.12 31.59
N PRO A 104 -3.21 15.67 31.05
CA PRO A 104 -3.15 16.88 30.26
C PRO A 104 -2.80 18.05 31.19
N THR A 105 -1.68 18.70 30.91
CA THR A 105 -1.35 20.03 31.42
C THR A 105 -1.66 21.02 30.30
N PRO A 106 -1.93 22.31 30.60
CA PRO A 106 -2.18 23.30 29.55
C PRO A 106 -1.03 23.39 28.53
N GLU A 107 0.21 23.20 28.97
CA GLU A 107 1.38 23.09 28.10
C GLU A 107 1.31 21.87 27.17
N HIS A 108 0.99 20.70 27.72
CA HIS A 108 0.80 19.49 26.92
C HIS A 108 -0.33 19.62 25.91
N GLU A 109 -1.42 20.30 26.27
CA GLU A 109 -2.54 20.55 25.36
C GLU A 109 -2.14 21.46 24.20
N ALA A 110 -1.39 22.53 24.48
CA ALA A 110 -0.84 23.41 23.44
C ALA A 110 0.09 22.64 22.49
N GLU A 111 0.99 21.82 23.03
CA GLU A 111 1.88 20.94 22.25
C GLU A 111 1.11 19.91 21.41
N ASP A 112 0.11 19.25 22.00
CA ASP A 112 -0.74 18.26 21.33
C ASP A 112 -1.53 18.91 20.18
N ASN A 113 -2.03 20.13 20.39
CA ASN A 113 -2.73 20.89 19.36
C ASN A 113 -1.78 21.33 18.24
N ALA A 114 -0.57 21.77 18.57
CA ALA A 114 0.46 22.08 17.58
C ALA A 114 0.84 20.83 16.77
N TYR A 115 0.99 19.67 17.43
CA TYR A 115 1.25 18.40 16.78
C TYR A 115 0.12 17.99 15.83
N LYS A 116 -1.14 18.06 16.25
CA LYS A 116 -2.30 17.76 15.39
C LYS A 116 -2.33 18.66 14.16
N LYS A 117 -2.08 19.96 14.31
CA LYS A 117 -1.97 20.91 13.18
C LYS A 117 -0.81 20.53 12.26
N ALA A 118 0.34 20.14 12.80
CA ALA A 118 1.48 19.69 12.01
C ALA A 118 1.17 18.40 11.23
N VAL A 119 0.50 17.43 11.84
CA VAL A 119 0.01 16.21 11.18
C VAL A 119 -0.96 16.53 10.05
N ALA A 120 -1.93 17.43 10.28
CA ALA A 120 -2.88 17.84 9.26
C ALA A 120 -2.17 18.50 8.06
N ARG A 121 -1.27 19.45 8.32
CA ARG A 121 -0.46 20.09 7.27
C ARG A 121 0.41 19.08 6.52
N TRP A 122 1.08 18.20 7.23
CA TRP A 122 1.92 17.15 6.62
C TRP A 122 1.10 16.25 5.70
N ARG A 123 -0.11 15.84 6.12
CA ARG A 123 -1.03 15.05 5.28
C ARG A 123 -1.43 15.80 4.00
N GLN A 124 -1.75 17.09 4.12
CA GLN A 124 -2.09 17.92 2.97
C GLN A 124 -0.92 18.03 1.97
N ILE A 125 0.30 18.30 2.47
CA ILE A 125 1.51 18.36 1.63
C ILE A 125 1.77 17.01 0.96
N PHE A 126 1.65 15.91 1.71
CA PHE A 126 1.89 14.57 1.18
C PHE A 126 0.89 14.18 0.09
N VAL A 127 -0.40 14.47 0.28
CA VAL A 127 -1.44 14.26 -0.74
C VAL A 127 -1.17 15.12 -1.96
N ALA A 128 -0.79 16.39 -1.78
CA ALA A 128 -0.43 17.27 -2.88
C ALA A 128 0.78 16.74 -3.66
N GLN A 129 1.85 16.32 -2.99
CA GLN A 129 3.04 15.72 -3.63
C GLN A 129 2.68 14.46 -4.42
N LEU A 130 1.84 13.59 -3.86
CA LEU A 130 1.37 12.40 -4.57
C LEU A 130 0.55 12.77 -5.81
N ALA A 131 -0.35 13.74 -5.71
CA ALA A 131 -1.12 14.24 -6.85
C ALA A 131 -0.22 14.81 -7.95
N HIS A 132 0.84 15.56 -7.60
CA HIS A 132 1.82 16.05 -8.57
C HIS A 132 2.59 14.92 -9.26
N SER A 133 2.98 13.86 -8.53
CA SER A 133 3.64 12.70 -9.16
C SER A 133 2.72 11.95 -10.14
N VAL A 134 1.43 11.79 -9.80
CA VAL A 134 0.45 11.15 -10.70
C VAL A 134 0.17 12.03 -11.92
N ALA A 135 0.09 13.34 -11.75
CA ALA A 135 -0.05 14.28 -12.85
C ALA A 135 1.18 14.30 -13.77
N ALA A 136 2.39 14.26 -13.20
CA ALA A 136 3.63 14.19 -13.96
C ALA A 136 3.67 12.95 -14.86
N ASP A 137 3.33 11.76 -14.34
CA ASP A 137 3.27 10.51 -15.13
C ASP A 137 2.18 10.55 -16.23
N MET A 138 1.06 11.26 -16.01
CA MET A 138 0.04 11.47 -17.05
C MET A 138 0.49 12.42 -18.17
N THR A 139 1.30 13.44 -17.84
CA THR A 139 1.81 14.40 -18.83
C THR A 139 2.91 13.82 -19.72
N THR A 140 3.77 12.96 -19.19
CA THR A 140 4.77 12.24 -20.00
C THR A 140 4.14 11.26 -20.99
N GLY A 141 2.99 10.67 -20.64
CA GLY A 141 2.22 9.81 -21.56
C GLY A 141 1.54 10.56 -22.71
N THR A 142 1.08 11.80 -22.48
CA THR A 142 0.40 12.61 -23.52
C THR A 142 1.38 13.33 -24.45
N ALA A 143 2.58 13.68 -23.99
CA ALA A 143 3.63 14.24 -24.85
C ALA A 143 4.16 13.23 -25.90
N GLN A 144 4.26 11.94 -25.54
CA GLN A 144 4.67 10.87 -26.48
C GLN A 144 3.58 10.53 -27.51
N ALA A 145 2.30 10.74 -27.18
CA ALA A 145 1.19 10.58 -28.13
C ALA A 145 1.08 11.78 -29.09
N ALA A 146 1.40 13.00 -28.63
CA ALA A 146 1.37 14.20 -29.46
C ALA A 146 2.52 14.23 -30.50
N SER A 147 3.72 13.74 -30.17
CA SER A 147 4.83 13.67 -31.14
C SER A 147 4.63 12.63 -32.25
N ALA A 148 3.76 11.63 -32.03
CA ALA A 148 3.38 10.65 -33.05
C ALA A 148 2.31 11.18 -34.03
N ALA A 149 1.45 12.11 -33.58
CA ALA A 149 0.42 12.72 -34.43
C ALA A 149 0.96 13.89 -35.29
N GLU A 150 2.02 14.57 -34.85
CA GLU A 150 2.65 15.66 -35.62
C GLU A 150 3.43 15.14 -36.85
N SER A 151 3.93 13.90 -36.80
CA SER A 151 4.61 13.25 -37.94
C SER A 151 3.65 12.78 -39.05
N SER A 152 2.33 12.77 -38.78
CA SER A 152 1.31 12.29 -39.73
C SER A 152 0.43 13.41 -40.30
N ARG A 153 0.64 14.67 -39.90
CA ARG A 153 -0.14 15.83 -40.40
C ARG A 153 0.49 16.57 -41.60
N ALA A 154 1.64 16.11 -42.09
CA ALA A 154 2.31 16.74 -43.23
C ALA A 154 1.93 16.17 -44.62
N ALA A 155 0.94 15.27 -44.72
CA ALA A 155 0.51 14.77 -46.03
C ALA A 155 -1.00 14.58 -46.11
N VAL A 156 -1.54 14.94 -47.28
CA VAL A 156 -2.93 14.76 -47.74
C VAL A 156 -3.88 15.89 -47.37
N ALA A 157 -3.72 16.99 -48.11
CA ALA A 157 -4.84 17.84 -48.50
C ALA A 157 -5.68 17.14 -49.59
N ARG A 158 -6.98 17.50 -49.58
CA ARG A 158 -8.01 17.36 -50.64
C ARG A 158 -8.73 16.02 -50.75
N SER A 159 -9.98 16.02 -50.28
CA SER A 159 -11.22 15.80 -51.07
C SER A 159 -12.30 15.09 -50.22
N SER A 160 -13.42 15.77 -49.96
CA SER A 160 -14.71 15.14 -49.61
C SER A 160 -15.33 14.48 -50.88
N PRO A 161 -16.54 13.86 -50.88
CA PRO A 161 -17.53 13.67 -49.80
C PRO A 161 -18.32 12.32 -49.78
N MET A 162 -19.21 12.21 -48.77
CA MET A 162 -20.60 11.66 -48.80
C MET A 162 -20.93 10.14 -48.74
N VAL A 163 -21.75 9.84 -47.72
CA VAL A 163 -23.09 9.18 -47.75
C VAL A 163 -23.25 7.68 -47.47
N SER A 164 -24.25 7.44 -46.58
CA SER A 164 -25.15 6.29 -46.41
C SER A 164 -24.78 5.10 -45.50
N SER A 165 -25.52 5.03 -44.38
CA SER A 165 -26.13 3.82 -43.78
C SER A 165 -26.96 3.01 -44.81
N PRO A 166 -27.35 1.72 -44.64
CA PRO A 166 -28.08 1.22 -43.45
C PRO A 166 -27.98 -0.27 -43.04
N VAL A 167 -28.55 -0.50 -41.86
CA VAL A 167 -29.22 -1.67 -41.23
C VAL A 167 -29.60 -2.88 -42.10
N SER A 168 -29.43 -4.10 -41.56
CA SER A 168 -30.43 -5.22 -41.41
C SER A 168 -29.70 -6.50 -40.93
N LYS A 169 -30.01 -7.13 -39.79
CA LYS A 169 -31.15 -8.00 -39.39
C LYS A 169 -31.15 -9.44 -39.97
N SER A 170 -31.44 -10.38 -39.05
CA SER A 170 -32.10 -11.69 -39.21
C SER A 170 -31.21 -12.90 -39.53
N ALA A 171 -31.11 -13.86 -38.59
CA ALA A 171 -31.90 -15.11 -38.51
C ALA A 171 -31.06 -16.28 -39.10
N SER A 172 -31.14 -17.56 -38.76
CA SER A 172 -32.01 -18.45 -37.99
C SER A 172 -31.30 -19.82 -38.03
N SER A 173 -31.42 -20.71 -37.03
CA SER A 173 -32.21 -21.96 -37.14
C SER A 173 -31.32 -23.10 -36.59
N ALA A 174 -31.63 -23.67 -35.44
CA ALA A 174 -32.28 -24.98 -35.25
C ALA A 174 -31.41 -26.20 -35.60
N ALA A 175 -31.11 -27.04 -34.60
CA ALA A 175 -31.49 -28.45 -34.56
C ALA A 175 -30.97 -29.12 -33.28
N GLU A 176 -31.88 -29.79 -32.59
CA GLU A 176 -31.70 -30.61 -31.40
C GLU A 176 -30.87 -31.87 -31.68
N HIS A 177 -30.20 -32.42 -30.67
CA HIS A 177 -30.06 -33.86 -30.49
C HIS A 177 -29.85 -34.21 -29.00
N THR A 178 -30.79 -35.01 -28.50
CA THR A 178 -30.90 -35.56 -27.15
C THR A 178 -29.81 -36.58 -26.85
N VAL A 179 -29.03 -36.39 -25.77
CA VAL A 179 -28.49 -37.52 -24.97
C VAL A 179 -28.39 -37.10 -23.51
N ARG A 180 -29.17 -37.76 -22.66
CA ARG A 180 -29.00 -37.77 -21.20
C ARG A 180 -27.92 -38.80 -20.89
N PRO A 181 -26.90 -38.46 -20.09
CA PRO A 181 -26.56 -39.40 -19.02
C PRO A 181 -26.26 -38.71 -17.68
N GLN A 182 -26.88 -39.30 -16.67
CA GLN A 182 -26.32 -39.59 -15.35
C GLN A 182 -25.85 -38.40 -14.50
N ALA A 183 -26.64 -38.21 -13.43
CA ALA A 183 -26.41 -37.28 -12.34
C ALA A 183 -25.03 -37.49 -11.68
N GLN A 184 -24.03 -36.73 -12.13
CA GLN A 184 -23.03 -36.22 -11.21
C GLN A 184 -23.68 -35.10 -10.42
N ARG A 185 -23.73 -35.30 -9.11
CA ARG A 185 -24.27 -34.39 -8.11
C ARG A 185 -23.47 -33.09 -8.15
N VAL A 186 -23.84 -32.18 -9.05
CA VAL A 186 -23.34 -30.80 -9.08
C VAL A 186 -23.74 -30.21 -7.76
N ARG A 187 -22.75 -30.04 -6.87
CA ARG A 187 -22.92 -29.17 -5.71
C ARG A 187 -23.29 -27.83 -6.31
N LEU A 188 -24.50 -27.35 -6.02
CA LEU A 188 -24.94 -25.99 -6.30
C LEU A 188 -23.84 -25.08 -5.74
N SER A 189 -22.94 -24.65 -6.60
CA SER A 189 -21.85 -23.77 -6.22
C SER A 189 -22.54 -22.49 -5.81
N GLN A 190 -22.17 -21.99 -4.64
CA GLN A 190 -22.90 -20.88 -4.05
C GLN A 190 -22.81 -19.70 -5.04
N PRO A 191 -23.83 -18.86 -5.20
CA PRO A 191 -23.77 -17.69 -6.10
C PRO A 191 -22.55 -16.77 -5.83
N GLY A 192 -21.96 -16.86 -4.63
CA GLY A 192 -20.72 -16.19 -4.26
C GLY A 192 -19.42 -16.83 -4.79
N GLU A 193 -19.41 -18.11 -5.17
CA GLU A 193 -18.26 -18.79 -5.81
C GLU A 193 -18.10 -18.32 -7.26
N ASP A 194 -19.19 -18.28 -8.05
CA ASP A 194 -19.14 -17.84 -9.45
C ASP A 194 -18.74 -16.36 -9.58
N LEU A 195 -19.22 -15.50 -8.68
CA LEU A 195 -18.82 -14.09 -8.65
C LEU A 195 -17.37 -13.92 -8.15
N ARG A 196 -16.97 -14.67 -7.13
CA ARG A 196 -15.57 -14.69 -6.67
C ARG A 196 -14.64 -15.10 -7.80
N ASP A 197 -14.99 -16.15 -8.54
CA ASP A 197 -14.18 -16.67 -9.64
C ASP A 197 -14.15 -15.71 -10.83
N LEU A 198 -15.26 -15.03 -11.12
CA LEU A 198 -15.31 -13.95 -12.10
C LEU A 198 -14.38 -12.79 -11.70
N LEU A 199 -14.41 -12.37 -10.43
CA LEU A 199 -13.55 -11.32 -9.89
C LEU A 199 -12.08 -11.74 -9.91
N ILE A 200 -11.77 -12.99 -9.57
CA ILE A 200 -10.42 -13.55 -9.68
C ILE A 200 -9.96 -13.56 -11.14
N ALA A 201 -10.80 -14.01 -12.07
CA ALA A 201 -10.48 -14.02 -13.49
C ALA A 201 -10.23 -12.60 -14.02
N GLN A 202 -11.02 -11.62 -13.58
CA GLN A 202 -10.83 -10.21 -13.90
C GLN A 202 -9.51 -9.68 -13.33
N GLN A 203 -9.18 -10.02 -12.08
CA GLN A 203 -7.92 -9.66 -11.45
C GLN A 203 -6.71 -10.26 -12.19
N ILE A 204 -6.76 -11.53 -12.58
CA ILE A 204 -5.69 -12.19 -13.35
C ILE A 204 -5.47 -11.51 -14.71
N ARG A 205 -6.56 -11.14 -15.41
CA ARG A 205 -6.45 -10.41 -16.68
C ARG A 205 -5.76 -9.06 -16.48
N ARG A 206 -6.14 -8.30 -15.45
CA ARG A 206 -5.53 -7.01 -15.13
C ARG A 206 -4.07 -7.13 -14.73
N ILE A 207 -3.70 -8.15 -13.94
CA ILE A 207 -2.31 -8.41 -13.56
C ILE A 207 -1.47 -8.66 -14.81
N ARG A 208 -1.90 -9.56 -15.70
CA ARG A 208 -1.17 -9.85 -16.95
C ARG A 208 -1.00 -8.64 -17.85
N GLU A 209 -2.01 -7.77 -17.91
CA GLU A 209 -1.94 -6.52 -18.67
C GLU A 209 -0.90 -5.56 -18.06
N LEU A 210 -0.91 -5.41 -16.74
CA LEU A 210 0.06 -4.57 -16.02
C LEU A 210 1.48 -5.13 -16.14
N GLU A 211 1.65 -6.45 -16.04
CA GLU A 211 2.94 -7.14 -16.22
C GLU A 211 3.51 -6.88 -17.61
N ARG A 212 2.70 -7.04 -18.68
CA ARG A 212 3.12 -6.68 -20.05
C ARG A 212 3.49 -5.21 -20.19
N THR A 213 2.76 -4.33 -19.51
CA THR A 213 3.04 -2.89 -19.53
C THR A 213 4.38 -2.60 -18.86
N LEU A 214 4.66 -3.22 -17.72
CA LEU A 214 5.94 -3.12 -17.03
C LEU A 214 7.09 -3.71 -17.84
N GLU A 215 6.89 -4.84 -18.51
CA GLU A 215 7.88 -5.44 -19.42
C GLU A 215 8.21 -4.50 -20.58
N ARG A 216 7.20 -3.90 -21.22
CA ARG A 216 7.40 -2.89 -22.27
C ARG A 216 8.15 -1.67 -21.76
N LEU A 217 7.73 -1.11 -20.63
CA LEU A 217 8.39 0.06 -20.03
C LEU A 217 9.84 -0.26 -19.66
N ARG A 218 10.10 -1.44 -19.09
CA ARG A 218 11.46 -1.91 -18.79
C ARG A 218 12.30 -2.05 -20.06
N ALA A 219 11.76 -2.69 -21.10
CA ALA A 219 12.45 -2.85 -22.38
C ALA A 219 12.80 -1.49 -23.04
N ASN A 220 11.88 -0.53 -22.97
CA ASN A 220 12.10 0.82 -23.46
C ASN A 220 13.19 1.55 -22.66
N CYS A 221 13.24 1.35 -21.34
CA CYS A 221 14.28 1.92 -20.48
C CYS A 221 15.65 1.25 -20.68
N THR A 222 15.72 -0.05 -20.98
CA THR A 222 17.00 -0.76 -21.20
C THR A 222 17.59 -0.50 -22.59
N CYS A 223 16.79 -0.09 -23.57
CA CYS A 223 17.27 0.32 -24.89
C CYS A 223 17.98 1.69 -24.87
N GLY A 224 17.72 2.54 -23.85
CA GLY A 224 18.36 3.85 -23.68
C GLY A 224 19.73 3.82 -22.99
N ALA A 225 20.19 2.67 -22.50
CA ALA A 225 21.48 2.53 -21.79
C ALA A 225 22.65 2.08 -22.70
N TYR A 226 22.38 1.81 -23.98
CA TYR A 226 23.39 1.53 -25.02
C TYR A 226 23.19 2.44 -26.23
N ARG A 227 23.31 3.75 -26.03
CA ARG A 227 23.61 4.72 -27.10
C ARG A 227 24.49 5.83 -26.54
#